data_AF-A0A9D5BBA1-F1
#
_entry.id   AF-A0A9D5BBA1-F1
#
_cell.length_a   1.000
_cell.length_b   1.000
_cell.length_c   1.000
_cell.angle_alpha   90.00
_cell.angle_beta   90.00
_cell.angle_gamma   90.00
#
_symmetry.space_group_name_H-M   'P 1'
#
loop_
_entity.id
_entity.type
_entity.pdbx_description
1 polymer ?
#
loop_
_entity_poly.entity_id
_entity_poly.type
_entity_poly.pdbx_seq_one_letter_code
_entity_poly.pdbx_strand_id
1 'polypeptide(L)'
;MAHLIPSRPLWIWQLYIHLAAFAFTWPHRVERRKKKSPTLKKRPCKCTRGSETVYHIYVRERGRFEMKSIYLRSGNLTLEALKSAVLAKFTSLNHVPVWKSERPEVLKGGDELKIYRIHPAGLTQRQALYTFAFDGDVDFRGHLENNPCTKFEVIFV
;
A
#
# COMPACT_ATOMS: atom_id res chain seq x y z
N MET A 1 57.44 -3.53 41.39
CA MET A 1 58.08 -2.64 40.40
C MET A 1 57.47 -2.93 39.05
N ALA A 2 57.27 -1.89 38.25
CA ALA A 2 56.37 -1.80 37.10
C ALA A 2 56.50 -2.94 36.05
N HIS A 3 55.35 -3.46 35.63
CA HIS A 3 55.24 -4.31 34.45
C HIS A 3 55.49 -3.48 33.18
N LEU A 4 56.50 -3.90 32.40
CA LEU A 4 56.81 -3.37 31.08
C LEU A 4 55.69 -3.75 30.10
N ILE A 5 55.10 -2.74 29.46
CA ILE A 5 54.16 -2.88 28.35
C ILE A 5 54.96 -3.17 27.07
N PRO A 6 54.71 -4.27 26.34
CA PRO A 6 55.23 -4.42 25.00
C PRO A 6 54.44 -3.54 24.04
N SER A 7 55.11 -2.53 23.50
CA SER A 7 54.70 -1.70 22.39
C SER A 7 54.40 -2.56 21.17
N ARG A 8 53.12 -2.66 20.80
CA ARG A 8 52.68 -3.34 19.58
C ARG A 8 53.05 -2.51 18.34
N PRO A 9 53.62 -3.13 17.29
CA PRO A 9 54.07 -2.42 16.08
C PRO A 9 52.90 -1.85 15.26
N LEU A 10 53.06 -0.60 14.78
CA LEU A 10 52.07 0.21 14.05
C LEU A 10 51.52 -0.39 12.74
N TRP A 11 52.05 -1.51 12.28
CA TRP A 11 51.70 -2.14 11.00
C TRP A 11 50.36 -2.90 11.08
N ILE A 12 49.88 -3.20 12.29
CA ILE A 12 48.59 -3.87 12.53
C ILE A 12 47.42 -2.91 12.29
N TRP A 13 47.61 -1.60 12.46
CA TRP A 13 46.57 -0.59 12.23
C TRP A 13 46.38 -0.26 10.74
N GLN A 14 47.42 -0.42 9.91
CA GLN A 14 47.33 -0.15 8.47
C GLN A 14 46.50 -1.20 7.70
N LEU A 15 46.44 -2.44 8.19
CA LEU A 15 45.66 -3.52 7.58
C LEU A 15 44.16 -3.45 7.92
N TYR A 16 43.79 -2.79 9.03
CA TYR A 16 42.38 -2.65 9.42
C TYR A 16 41.64 -1.58 8.62
N ILE A 17 42.35 -0.57 8.10
CA ILE A 17 41.75 0.53 7.32
C ILE A 17 41.36 0.06 5.91
N HIS A 18 42.09 -0.89 5.30
CA HIS A 18 41.74 -1.42 3.99
C HIS A 18 40.58 -2.43 4.00
N LEU A 19 40.33 -3.13 5.11
CA LEU A 19 39.21 -4.07 5.25
C LEU A 19 37.86 -3.37 5.56
N ALA A 20 37.88 -2.16 6.13
CA ALA A 20 36.66 -1.41 6.44
C ALA A 20 36.06 -0.67 5.22
N ALA A 21 36.82 -0.46 4.15
CA ALA A 21 36.35 0.26 2.96
C ALA A 21 35.50 -0.60 1.99
N PHE A 22 35.49 -1.93 2.13
CA PHE A 22 34.80 -2.84 1.21
C PHE A 22 33.42 -3.32 1.69
N ALA A 23 33.00 -2.97 2.91
CA ALA A 23 31.73 -3.42 3.49
C ALA A 23 30.61 -2.36 3.46
N PHE A 24 30.88 -1.12 3.01
CA PHE A 24 29.94 0.00 3.14
C PHE A 24 29.28 0.49 1.85
N THR A 25 29.37 -0.30 0.77
CA THR A 25 28.63 -0.05 -0.47
C THR A 25 27.91 -1.31 -0.94
N TRP A 26 27.01 -1.83 -0.09
CA TRP A 26 25.95 -2.69 -0.59
C TRP A 26 24.77 -1.82 -1.01
N PRO A 27 24.56 -1.54 -2.31
CA PRO A 27 23.29 -0.98 -2.74
C PRO A 27 22.24 -2.07 -2.50
N HIS A 28 21.38 -1.89 -1.50
CA HIS A 28 20.19 -2.72 -1.30
C HIS A 28 19.19 -2.38 -2.42
N ARG A 29 19.53 -2.79 -3.64
CA ARG A 29 18.64 -2.71 -4.80
C ARG A 29 17.55 -3.73 -4.57
N VAL A 30 16.45 -3.29 -3.96
CA VAL A 30 15.19 -4.02 -3.98
C VAL A 30 14.70 -3.97 -5.42
N GLU A 31 15.20 -4.90 -6.24
CA GLU A 31 14.64 -5.17 -7.54
C GLU A 31 13.19 -5.63 -7.28
N ARG A 32 12.23 -4.73 -7.51
CA ARG A 32 10.81 -5.10 -7.55
C ARG A 32 10.63 -6.04 -8.75
N ARG A 33 10.94 -7.32 -8.56
CA ARG A 33 10.59 -8.40 -9.49
C ARG A 33 9.07 -8.45 -9.57
N LYS A 34 8.48 -7.65 -10.46
CA LYS A 34 7.19 -7.97 -11.05
C LYS A 34 7.39 -9.33 -11.70
N LYS A 35 6.96 -10.42 -11.04
CA LYS A 35 6.84 -11.73 -11.66
C LYS A 35 6.04 -11.52 -12.94
N LYS A 36 6.71 -11.53 -14.10
CA LYS A 36 6.06 -11.58 -15.42
C LYS A 36 5.51 -12.99 -15.52
N SER A 37 4.31 -13.21 -14.98
CA SER A 37 3.54 -14.42 -15.28
C SER A 37 3.34 -14.49 -16.80
N PRO A 38 3.41 -15.68 -17.41
CA PRO A 38 3.25 -15.84 -18.85
C PRO A 38 1.87 -15.31 -19.26
N THR A 39 1.85 -14.30 -20.13
CA THR A 39 0.74 -13.89 -21.01
C THR A 39 -0.69 -14.02 -20.46
N LEU A 40 -0.92 -13.72 -19.18
CA LEU A 40 -2.25 -13.37 -18.69
C LEU A 40 -2.64 -12.08 -19.42
N LYS A 41 -3.44 -12.21 -20.49
CA LYS A 41 -4.09 -11.09 -21.17
C LYS A 41 -4.65 -10.20 -20.05
N LYS A 42 -4.07 -9.01 -19.87
CA LYS A 42 -4.50 -8.09 -18.80
C LYS A 42 -5.98 -7.85 -19.01
N ARG A 43 -6.80 -8.31 -18.07
CA ARG A 43 -8.25 -8.11 -18.14
C ARG A 43 -8.50 -6.60 -18.22
N PRO A 44 -9.39 -6.14 -19.12
CA PRO A 44 -9.70 -4.73 -19.21
C PRO A 44 -10.35 -4.27 -17.91
N CYS A 45 -9.94 -3.10 -17.42
CA CYS A 45 -10.47 -2.58 -16.16
C CYS A 45 -11.82 -1.89 -16.31
N LYS A 46 -12.34 -1.82 -17.54
CA LYS A 46 -13.66 -1.34 -17.89
C LYS A 46 -14.22 -2.32 -18.90
N CYS A 47 -15.40 -2.85 -18.64
CA CYS A 47 -16.07 -3.79 -19.54
C CYS A 47 -17.49 -3.30 -19.77
N THR A 48 -17.83 -2.95 -20.99
CA THR A 48 -19.18 -2.52 -21.38
C THR A 48 -19.86 -3.67 -22.11
N ARG A 49 -21.02 -4.10 -21.60
CA ARG A 49 -21.87 -5.12 -22.20
C ARG A 49 -23.27 -4.53 -22.38
N GLY A 50 -23.59 -4.14 -23.62
CA GLY A 50 -24.84 -3.43 -23.91
C GLY A 50 -24.85 -2.06 -23.22
N SER A 51 -25.86 -1.81 -22.39
CA SER A 51 -26.00 -0.58 -21.60
C SER A 51 -25.26 -0.59 -20.25
N GLU A 52 -24.80 -1.76 -19.79
CA GLU A 52 -24.12 -1.88 -18.51
C GLU A 52 -22.59 -1.78 -18.68
N THR A 53 -21.95 -0.94 -17.86
CA THR A 53 -20.49 -0.88 -17.77
C THR A 53 -20.03 -1.30 -16.39
N VAL A 54 -19.10 -2.25 -16.33
CA VAL A 54 -18.46 -2.71 -15.11
C VAL A 54 -17.06 -2.13 -15.01
N TYR A 55 -16.78 -1.46 -13.89
CA TYR A 55 -15.49 -0.88 -13.54
C TYR A 55 -14.77 -1.82 -12.58
N HIS A 56 -13.55 -2.18 -12.93
CA HIS A 56 -12.64 -2.94 -12.08
C HIS A 56 -11.70 -1.98 -11.38
N ILE A 57 -11.84 -1.94 -10.07
CA ILE A 57 -11.11 -1.07 -9.16
C ILE A 57 -10.18 -1.93 -8.31
N TYR A 58 -8.93 -1.49 -8.15
CA TYR A 58 -7.99 -2.14 -7.24
C TYR A 58 -7.92 -1.37 -5.93
N VAL A 59 -8.09 -2.06 -4.82
CA VAL A 59 -8.12 -1.45 -3.50
C VAL A 59 -7.17 -2.19 -2.56
N ARG A 60 -6.37 -1.45 -1.80
CA ARG A 60 -5.55 -2.00 -0.73
C ARG A 60 -5.69 -1.19 0.55
N GLU A 61 -5.46 -1.84 1.67
CA GLU A 61 -5.21 -1.12 2.92
C GLU A 61 -3.86 -0.41 2.86
N ARG A 62 -3.79 0.83 3.36
CA ARG A 62 -2.53 1.54 3.52
C ARG A 62 -1.61 0.77 4.48
N GLY A 63 -0.37 0.52 4.06
CA GLY A 63 0.57 -0.35 4.80
C GLY A 63 0.62 -1.79 4.30
N ARG A 64 -0.31 -2.22 3.44
CA ARG A 64 -0.25 -3.51 2.75
C ARG A 64 0.08 -3.36 1.27
N PHE A 65 0.80 -4.33 0.72
CA PHE A 65 1.13 -4.35 -0.71
C PHE A 65 0.05 -5.00 -1.58
N GLU A 66 -0.72 -5.92 -1.00
CA GLU A 66 -1.68 -6.73 -1.74
C GLU A 66 -2.91 -5.90 -2.15
N MET A 67 -3.23 -5.91 -3.44
CA MET A 67 -4.43 -5.27 -3.99
C MET A 67 -5.57 -6.28 -4.07
N LYS A 68 -6.75 -5.87 -3.65
CA LYS A 68 -8.01 -6.59 -3.80
C LYS A 68 -8.81 -6.00 -4.96
N SER A 69 -9.42 -6.87 -5.74
CA SER A 69 -10.28 -6.48 -6.86
C SER A 69 -11.69 -6.19 -6.37
N ILE A 70 -12.23 -5.04 -6.77
CA ILE A 70 -13.60 -4.61 -6.52
C ILE A 70 -14.24 -4.27 -7.87
N TYR A 71 -15.50 -4.61 -8.03
CA TYR A 71 -16.25 -4.38 -9.26
C TYR A 71 -17.46 -3.50 -8.96
N LEU A 72 -17.54 -2.35 -9.63
CA LEU A 72 -18.69 -1.46 -9.57
C LEU A 72 -19.41 -1.43 -10.92
N ARG A 73 -20.75 -1.34 -10.90
CA ARG A 73 -21.57 -1.23 -12.10
C ARG A 73 -21.91 0.23 -12.37
N SER A 74 -22.13 0.59 -13.63
CA SER A 74 -22.44 1.95 -14.09
C SER A 74 -23.66 2.57 -13.42
N GLY A 75 -24.65 1.75 -13.05
CA GLY A 75 -25.86 2.21 -12.36
C GLY A 75 -25.63 2.68 -10.91
N ASN A 76 -24.47 2.38 -10.30
CA ASN A 76 -24.18 2.74 -8.91
C ASN A 76 -22.73 3.19 -8.72
N LEU A 77 -22.33 4.24 -9.46
CA LEU A 77 -21.02 4.89 -9.35
C LEU A 77 -21.07 6.04 -8.35
N THR A 78 -21.19 5.68 -7.07
CA THR A 78 -21.17 6.62 -5.93
C THR A 78 -20.04 6.27 -4.98
N LEU A 79 -19.59 7.25 -4.19
CA LEU A 79 -18.59 7.05 -3.14
C LEU A 79 -19.08 6.08 -2.07
N GLU A 80 -20.38 6.12 -1.75
CA GLU A 80 -21.01 5.21 -0.80
C GLU A 80 -21.01 3.77 -1.32
N ALA A 81 -21.34 3.56 -2.60
CA ALA A 81 -21.27 2.24 -3.22
C ALA A 81 -19.85 1.69 -3.24
N LEU A 82 -18.83 2.53 -3.44
CA LEU A 82 -17.44 2.11 -3.31
C LEU A 82 -17.13 1.69 -1.87
N LYS A 83 -17.49 2.52 -0.88
CA LYS A 83 -17.23 2.22 0.54
C LYS A 83 -17.91 0.91 0.97
N SER A 84 -19.17 0.70 0.61
CA SER A 84 -19.91 -0.51 0.95
C SER A 84 -19.34 -1.75 0.25
N ALA A 85 -18.95 -1.65 -1.02
CA ALA A 85 -18.29 -2.73 -1.74
C ALA A 85 -16.91 -3.08 -1.15
N VAL A 86 -16.15 -2.08 -0.70
CA VAL A 86 -14.88 -2.27 0.02
C VAL A 86 -15.13 -2.98 1.34
N LEU A 87 -16.06 -2.49 2.16
CA LEU A 87 -16.39 -3.14 3.44
C LEU A 87 -16.82 -4.59 3.23
N ALA A 88 -17.77 -4.85 2.34
CA ALA A 88 -18.21 -6.22 2.04
C ALA A 88 -17.04 -7.13 1.59
N LYS A 89 -16.14 -6.59 0.76
CA LYS A 89 -14.98 -7.37 0.27
C LYS A 89 -13.96 -7.68 1.35
N PHE A 90 -13.66 -6.72 2.23
CA PHE A 90 -12.67 -6.92 3.29
C PHE A 90 -13.24 -7.70 4.48
N THR A 91 -14.51 -7.50 4.83
CA THR A 91 -15.21 -8.28 5.85
C THR A 91 -15.34 -9.76 5.45
N SER A 92 -15.68 -10.06 4.19
CA SER A 92 -15.73 -11.46 3.70
C SER A 92 -14.37 -12.17 3.71
N LEU A 93 -13.27 -11.41 3.76
CA LEU A 93 -11.93 -11.95 3.88
C LEU A 93 -11.45 -12.05 5.33
N ASN A 94 -12.32 -11.76 6.32
CA ASN A 94 -11.97 -11.67 7.74
C ASN A 94 -10.74 -10.76 7.96
N HIS A 95 -10.71 -9.63 7.25
CA HIS A 95 -9.55 -8.75 7.26
C HIS A 95 -9.39 -8.01 8.57
N VAL A 96 -8.19 -8.05 9.14
CA VAL A 96 -7.80 -7.28 10.34
C VAL A 96 -6.94 -6.09 9.92
N PRO A 97 -7.34 -4.85 10.27
CA PRO A 97 -6.55 -3.65 10.01
C PRO A 97 -5.14 -3.75 10.57
N VAL A 98 -4.15 -3.24 9.82
CA VAL A 98 -2.72 -3.29 10.20
C VAL A 98 -2.48 -2.64 11.57
N TRP A 99 -3.12 -1.50 11.85
CA TRP A 99 -2.92 -0.80 13.12
C TRP A 99 -3.56 -1.52 14.32
N LYS A 100 -4.59 -2.38 14.09
CA LYS A 100 -5.34 -3.03 15.18
C LYS A 100 -4.50 -4.11 15.87
N SER A 101 -3.59 -4.78 15.14
CA SER A 101 -2.67 -5.76 15.73
C SER A 101 -1.61 -5.15 16.64
N GLU A 102 -1.19 -3.91 16.37
CA GLU A 102 -0.11 -3.24 17.11
C GLU A 102 -0.61 -2.53 18.38
N ARG A 103 -1.91 -2.26 18.46
CA ARG A 103 -2.49 -1.42 19.53
C ARG A 103 -2.83 -2.23 20.79
N PRO A 104 -2.67 -1.68 22.00
CA PRO A 104 -3.16 -2.30 23.24
C PRO A 104 -4.66 -2.56 23.23
N GLU A 105 -5.11 -3.64 23.88
CA GLU A 105 -6.51 -4.11 23.88
C GLU A 105 -7.51 -3.05 24.36
N VAL A 106 -7.14 -2.25 25.35
CA VAL A 106 -7.98 -1.15 25.88
C VAL A 106 -8.33 -0.11 24.81
N LEU A 107 -7.49 0.01 23.77
CA LEU A 107 -7.68 0.96 22.67
C LEU A 107 -8.11 0.28 21.37
N LYS A 108 -8.20 -1.06 21.35
CA LYS A 108 -8.79 -1.77 20.23
C LYS A 108 -10.28 -1.46 20.28
N GLY A 109 -10.76 -0.70 19.30
CA GLY A 109 -12.19 -0.50 19.11
C GLY A 109 -12.90 -1.83 18.83
N GLY A 110 -14.20 -1.76 18.55
CA GLY A 110 -15.00 -2.94 18.21
C GLY A 110 -14.46 -3.74 17.02
N ASP A 111 -15.06 -4.90 16.76
CA ASP A 111 -14.67 -5.80 15.67
C ASP A 111 -15.22 -5.41 14.30
N GLU A 112 -16.06 -4.37 14.26
CA GLU A 112 -16.58 -3.81 13.03
C GLU A 112 -15.49 -3.07 12.25
N LEU A 113 -15.29 -3.47 11.00
CA LEU A 113 -14.42 -2.78 10.07
C LEU A 113 -15.06 -1.44 9.65
N LYS A 114 -14.43 -0.31 9.94
CA LYS A 114 -14.90 1.01 9.51
C LYS A 114 -13.89 1.65 8.57
N ILE A 115 -14.38 2.33 7.53
CA ILE A 115 -13.52 3.08 6.60
C ILE A 115 -13.40 4.51 7.12
N TYR A 116 -12.18 4.92 7.47
CA TYR A 116 -11.87 6.30 7.79
C TYR A 116 -11.73 7.15 6.53
N ARG A 117 -10.90 6.70 5.58
CA ARG A 117 -10.68 7.39 4.31
C ARG A 117 -10.41 6.42 3.17
N ILE A 118 -10.85 6.84 1.97
CA ILE A 118 -10.52 6.24 0.67
C ILE A 118 -9.92 7.33 -0.20
N HIS A 119 -8.78 7.04 -0.82
CA HIS A 119 -8.12 8.00 -1.70
C HIS A 119 -7.31 7.28 -2.80
N PRO A 120 -7.02 7.93 -3.94
CA PRO A 120 -6.17 7.36 -4.97
C PRO A 120 -4.80 6.93 -4.42
N ALA A 121 -4.30 5.81 -4.92
CA ALA A 121 -2.99 5.31 -4.54
C ALA A 121 -1.88 6.23 -5.06
N GLY A 122 -0.84 6.44 -4.24
CA GLY A 122 0.32 7.29 -4.59
C GLY A 122 0.37 8.62 -3.86
N LEU A 123 -0.63 8.93 -3.03
CA LEU A 123 -0.61 10.11 -2.16
C LEU A 123 0.23 9.88 -0.90
N THR A 124 0.96 10.92 -0.50
CA THR A 124 1.63 10.95 0.81
C THR A 124 0.59 10.86 1.94
N GLN A 125 1.00 10.46 3.14
CA GLN A 125 0.07 10.32 4.26
C GLN A 125 -0.59 11.66 4.60
N ARG A 126 0.18 12.75 4.57
CA ARG A 126 -0.33 14.10 4.79
C ARG A 126 -1.38 14.49 3.74
N GLN A 127 -1.11 14.22 2.46
CA GLN A 127 -2.06 14.50 1.38
C GLN A 127 -3.35 13.68 1.55
N ALA A 128 -3.22 12.38 1.82
CA ALA A 128 -4.35 11.48 2.03
C ALA A 128 -5.26 11.90 3.22
N LEU A 129 -4.65 12.35 4.31
CA LEU A 129 -5.38 12.68 5.55
C LEU A 129 -5.94 14.11 5.56
N TYR A 130 -5.26 15.06 4.93
CA TYR A 130 -5.58 16.48 5.11
C TYR A 130 -5.83 17.27 3.83
N THR A 131 -5.42 16.76 2.66
CA THR A 131 -5.49 17.53 1.40
C THR A 131 -6.51 16.93 0.44
N PHE A 132 -6.54 15.61 0.30
CA PHE A 132 -7.39 14.94 -0.66
C PHE A 132 -8.76 14.62 -0.06
N ALA A 133 -9.79 15.06 -0.76
CA ALA A 133 -11.17 14.62 -0.62
C ALA A 133 -11.80 14.62 -2.01
N PHE A 134 -12.75 13.74 -2.24
CA PHE A 134 -13.64 13.86 -3.39
C PHE A 134 -14.72 14.87 -3.04
N ASP A 135 -14.99 15.81 -3.94
CA ASP A 135 -16.03 16.85 -3.74
C ASP A 135 -17.45 16.32 -4.01
N GLY A 136 -17.59 15.03 -4.31
CA GLY A 136 -18.86 14.33 -4.46
C GLY A 136 -18.78 13.15 -5.43
N ASP A 137 -19.95 12.59 -5.75
CA ASP A 137 -20.06 11.43 -6.65
C ASP A 137 -19.70 11.77 -8.11
N VAL A 138 -19.88 13.03 -8.52
CA VAL A 138 -19.53 13.50 -9.88
C VAL A 138 -18.02 13.49 -10.08
N ASP A 139 -17.26 14.01 -9.12
CA ASP A 139 -15.80 14.01 -9.15
C ASP A 139 -15.24 12.58 -9.12
N PHE A 140 -15.83 11.72 -8.27
CA PHE A 140 -15.50 10.30 -8.24
C PHE A 140 -15.73 9.61 -9.61
N ARG A 141 -16.88 9.86 -10.24
CA ARG A 141 -17.20 9.30 -11.57
C ARG A 141 -16.21 9.78 -12.63
N GLY A 142 -15.93 11.08 -12.67
CA GLY A 142 -14.94 11.66 -13.57
C GLY A 142 -13.56 11.04 -13.37
N HIS A 143 -13.16 10.79 -12.12
CA HIS A 143 -11.90 10.12 -11.81
C HIS A 143 -11.83 8.70 -12.38
N LEU A 144 -12.91 7.91 -12.28
CA LEU A 144 -12.98 6.55 -12.84
C LEU A 144 -12.97 6.52 -14.37
N GLU A 145 -13.58 7.52 -15.00
CA GLU A 145 -13.64 7.61 -16.47
C GLU A 145 -12.30 8.04 -17.07
N ASN A 146 -11.61 8.98 -16.43
CA ASN A 146 -10.34 9.51 -16.90
C ASN A 146 -9.14 8.60 -16.60
N ASN A 147 -9.25 7.71 -15.60
CA ASN A 147 -8.14 6.86 -15.15
C ASN A 147 -8.47 5.37 -15.31
N PRO A 148 -8.13 4.73 -16.45
CA PRO A 148 -8.34 3.31 -16.60
C PRO A 148 -7.51 2.52 -15.56
N CYS A 149 -8.15 1.55 -14.89
CA CYS A 149 -7.54 0.75 -13.82
C CYS A 149 -7.18 1.56 -12.56
N THR A 150 -8.12 2.34 -12.04
CA THR A 150 -7.93 3.11 -10.81
C THR A 150 -7.51 2.22 -9.64
N LYS A 151 -6.58 2.76 -8.84
CA LYS A 151 -6.07 2.14 -7.63
C LYS A 151 -6.38 3.04 -6.46
N PHE A 152 -6.97 2.49 -5.41
CA PHE A 152 -7.25 3.19 -4.17
C PHE A 152 -6.50 2.59 -3.00
N GLU A 153 -6.22 3.45 -2.05
CA GLU A 153 -5.80 3.10 -0.70
C GLU A 153 -6.92 3.42 0.27
N VAL A 154 -7.08 2.53 1.24
CA VAL A 154 -8.08 2.63 2.30
C VAL A 154 -7.37 2.69 3.64
N ILE A 155 -7.88 3.55 4.50
CA ILE A 155 -7.50 3.61 5.91
C ILE A 155 -8.69 3.09 6.70
N PHE A 156 -8.52 1.96 7.38
CA PHE A 156 -9.53 1.40 8.27
C PHE A 156 -9.34 1.92 9.69
N VAL A 157 -10.43 1.98 10.45
CA VAL A 157 -10.49 2.29 11.90
C VAL A 157 -11.48 1.36 12.60
#